data_AF-E0CYK8-F1
#
_entry.id   AF-E0CYK8-F1
#
_cell.length_a   1.000
_cell.length_b   1.000
_cell.length_c   1.000
_cell.angle_alpha   90.00
_cell.angle_beta   90.00
_cell.angle_gamma   90.00
#
_symmetry.space_group_name_H-M   'P 1'
#
loop_
_entity.id
_entity.type
_entity.pdbx_description
1 polymer ?
#
loop_
_entity_poly.entity_id
_entity_poly.type
_entity_poly.pdbx_seq_one_letter_code
_entity_poly.pdbx_strand_id
1 'polypeptide(L)'
;MEITPARGGLNRAHLQCRNLQEFLGGLSPGVLDRLYGHPATCLAVFRELPSLAKNWVMRMLFLEQPLPQAAVALWVKKEFSKAQEESTGLL
;
A
#
# COMPACT_ATOMS: atom_id res chain seq x y z
N MET A 1 -31.05 25.35 -21.75
CA MET A 1 -30.17 25.99 -20.75
C MET A 1 -29.76 24.92 -19.78
N GLU A 2 -28.58 24.34 -20.00
CA GLU A 2 -28.10 23.18 -19.26
C GLU A 2 -27.51 23.59 -17.91
N ILE A 3 -27.90 22.85 -16.89
CA ILE A 3 -27.57 23.05 -15.48
C ILE A 3 -26.18 22.44 -15.26
N THR A 4 -25.16 23.28 -15.15
CA THR A 4 -23.81 22.84 -14.75
C THR A 4 -23.76 22.66 -13.23
N PRO A 5 -23.49 21.45 -12.70
CA PRO A 5 -23.30 21.29 -11.27
C PRO A 5 -21.93 21.84 -10.89
N ALA A 6 -21.93 22.74 -9.90
CA ALA A 6 -20.73 23.33 -9.32
C ALA A 6 -19.79 22.22 -8.83
N ARG A 7 -18.59 22.17 -9.41
CA ARG A 7 -17.49 21.32 -8.93
C ARG A 7 -17.21 21.69 -7.48
N GLY A 8 -17.56 20.78 -6.56
CA GLY A 8 -17.24 20.89 -5.15
C GLY A 8 -15.74 21.12 -4.99
N GLY A 9 -15.38 22.29 -4.45
CA GLY A 9 -14.01 22.60 -4.08
C GLY A 9 -13.55 21.60 -3.05
N LEU A 10 -12.55 20.79 -3.40
CA LEU A 10 -11.83 19.96 -2.45
C LEU A 10 -11.16 20.92 -1.44
N ASN A 11 -11.76 21.03 -0.26
CA ASN A 11 -11.14 21.67 0.89
C ASN A 11 -9.74 21.06 1.04
N ARG A 12 -8.69 21.83 0.74
CA ARG A 12 -7.30 21.41 0.99
C ARG A 12 -7.12 21.37 2.49
N ALA A 13 -7.53 20.26 3.09
CA ALA A 13 -7.12 19.90 4.43
C ALA A 13 -5.59 19.98 4.44
N HIS A 14 -5.07 20.79 5.36
CA HIS A 14 -3.64 20.89 5.61
C HIS A 14 -3.14 19.46 5.88
N LEU A 15 -2.44 18.87 4.91
CA LEU A 15 -1.92 17.51 5.01
C LEU A 15 -0.88 17.51 6.13
N GLN A 16 -1.28 17.09 7.33
CA GLN A 16 -0.40 17.05 8.50
C GLN A 16 0.65 15.93 8.39
N CYS A 17 0.38 14.90 7.57
CA CYS A 17 1.30 13.80 7.30
C CYS A 17 2.14 14.11 6.06
N ARG A 18 3.47 13.96 6.16
CA ARG A 18 4.40 14.27 5.06
C ARG A 18 4.44 13.18 3.99
N ASN A 19 4.11 11.94 4.36
CA ASN A 19 4.10 10.80 3.45
C ASN A 19 2.83 9.93 3.63
N LEU A 20 2.52 9.14 2.61
CA LEU A 20 1.34 8.27 2.61
C LEU A 20 1.44 7.18 3.69
N GLN A 21 2.63 6.64 3.94
CA GLN A 21 2.81 5.57 4.93
C GLN A 21 2.52 6.02 6.36
N GLU A 22 2.97 7.20 6.77
CA GLU A 22 2.68 7.80 8.08
C GLU A 22 1.18 8.02 8.24
N PHE A 23 0.53 8.50 7.18
CA PHE A 23 -0.92 8.68 7.19
C PHE A 23 -1.63 7.34 7.42
N LEU A 24 -1.29 6.31 6.64
CA LEU A 24 -1.89 4.99 6.77
C LEU A 24 -1.58 4.33 8.13
N GLY A 25 -0.35 4.48 8.63
CA GLY A 25 0.07 3.95 9.93
C GLY A 25 -0.62 4.62 11.12
N GLY A 26 -1.11 5.85 10.96
CA GLY A 26 -1.90 6.55 11.98
C GLY A 26 -3.39 6.19 12.00
N LEU A 27 -3.88 5.44 11.02
CA LEU A 27 -5.28 5.04 10.93
C LEU A 27 -5.55 3.76 11.73
N SER A 28 -6.74 3.66 12.32
CA SER A 28 -7.19 2.42 12.94
C SER A 28 -7.38 1.29 11.89
N PRO A 29 -7.17 0.02 12.25
CA PRO A 29 -7.34 -1.11 11.33
C PRO A 29 -8.71 -1.16 10.65
N GLY A 30 -9.79 -0.83 11.36
CA GLY A 30 -11.14 -0.82 10.78
C GLY A 30 -11.39 0.32 9.78
N VAL A 31 -10.61 1.40 9.83
CA VAL A 31 -10.63 2.44 8.78
C VAL A 31 -9.82 1.99 7.58
N LEU A 32 -8.66 1.35 7.80
CA LEU A 32 -7.83 0.80 6.72
C LEU A 32 -8.58 -0.27 5.92
N ASP A 33 -9.32 -1.16 6.58
CA ASP A 33 -10.11 -2.19 5.91
C ASP A 33 -11.16 -1.58 4.95
N ARG A 34 -11.88 -0.55 5.42
CA ARG A 34 -12.81 0.21 4.57
C ARG A 34 -12.10 0.93 3.42
N LEU A 35 -10.90 1.45 3.67
CA LEU A 35 -10.10 2.16 2.68
C LEU A 35 -9.62 1.23 1.55
N TYR A 36 -9.17 0.01 1.92
CA TYR A 36 -8.75 -1.04 1.00
C TYR A 36 -9.93 -1.75 0.31
N GLY A 37 -11.16 -1.53 0.76
CA GLY A 37 -12.36 -1.91 0.01
C GLY A 37 -12.54 -1.16 -1.31
N HIS A 38 -11.83 -0.03 -1.52
CA HIS A 38 -11.90 0.75 -2.75
C HIS A 38 -10.69 0.51 -3.67
N PRO A 39 -10.89 0.08 -4.93
CA PRO A 39 -9.80 -0.34 -5.81
C PRO A 39 -8.81 0.79 -6.13
N ALA A 40 -9.28 2.04 -6.22
CA ALA A 40 -8.39 3.17 -6.49
C ALA A 40 -7.40 3.40 -5.34
N THR A 41 -7.80 3.14 -4.09
CA THR A 41 -6.92 3.30 -2.94
C THR A 41 -5.88 2.20 -2.88
N CYS A 42 -6.27 0.95 -3.11
CA CYS A 42 -5.33 -0.18 -3.20
C CYS A 42 -4.27 0.08 -4.25
N LEU A 43 -4.67 0.60 -5.42
CA LEU A 43 -3.73 0.96 -6.47
C LEU A 43 -2.81 2.11 -6.06
N ALA A 44 -3.32 3.12 -5.35
CA ALA A 44 -2.50 4.23 -4.85
C ALA A 44 -1.43 3.73 -3.87
N VAL A 45 -1.81 2.91 -2.89
CA VAL A 45 -0.85 2.32 -1.93
C VAL A 45 0.16 1.42 -2.65
N PHE A 46 -0.32 0.56 -3.56
CA PHE A 46 0.55 -0.31 -4.34
C PHE A 46 1.58 0.48 -5.15
N ARG A 47 1.25 1.66 -5.68
CA ARG A 47 2.17 2.50 -6.45
C ARG A 47 3.30 3.09 -5.60
N GLU A 48 3.04 3.41 -4.34
CA GLU A 48 4.04 3.95 -3.40
C GLU A 48 5.01 2.88 -2.88
N LEU A 49 4.67 1.58 -2.96
CA LEU A 49 5.53 0.51 -2.49
C LEU A 49 6.86 0.42 -3.28
N PRO A 50 7.97 0.02 -2.63
CA PRO A 50 9.21 -0.35 -3.31
C PRO A 50 8.98 -1.44 -4.36
N SER A 51 9.83 -1.49 -5.39
CA SER A 51 9.74 -2.47 -6.48
C SER A 51 9.72 -3.91 -5.97
N LEU A 52 10.49 -4.21 -4.93
CA LEU A 52 10.53 -5.55 -4.33
C LEU A 52 9.22 -5.91 -3.62
N ALA A 53 8.67 -5.01 -2.80
CA ALA A 53 7.38 -5.21 -2.13
C ALA A 53 6.23 -5.43 -3.14
N LYS A 54 6.22 -4.69 -4.26
CA LYS A 54 5.26 -4.88 -5.36
C LYS A 54 5.29 -6.31 -5.91
N ASN A 55 6.49 -6.87 -6.11
CA ASN A 55 6.63 -8.24 -6.60
C ASN A 55 6.05 -9.27 -5.62
N TRP A 56 6.21 -9.05 -4.32
CA TRP A 56 5.63 -9.96 -3.32
C TRP A 56 4.11 -9.90 -3.29
N VAL A 57 3.52 -8.70 -3.30
CA VAL A 57 2.07 -8.54 -3.37
C VAL A 57 1.51 -9.26 -4.60
N MET A 58 2.12 -9.06 -5.77
CA MET A 58 1.70 -9.73 -7.01
C MET A 58 1.82 -11.25 -6.94
N ARG A 59 2.86 -11.77 -6.26
CA ARG A 59 3.08 -13.21 -6.11
C ARG A 59 2.12 -13.84 -5.09
N MET A 60 1.79 -13.10 -4.03
CA MET A 60 0.87 -13.53 -2.97
C MET A 60 -0.60 -13.41 -3.35
N LEU A 61 -0.95 -12.51 -4.28
CA LEU A 61 -2.34 -12.32 -4.74
C LEU A 61 -3.00 -13.61 -5.24
N PHE A 62 -2.19 -14.52 -5.79
CA PHE A 62 -2.65 -15.79 -6.36
C PHE A 62 -2.37 -17.00 -5.46
N LEU A 63 -1.89 -16.78 -4.23
CA LEU A 63 -1.67 -17.88 -3.28
C LEU A 63 -2.98 -18.14 -2.51
N GLU A 64 -3.45 -19.37 -2.59
CA GLU A 64 -4.61 -19.84 -1.79
C GLU A 64 -4.20 -20.19 -0.36
N GLN A 65 -2.91 -20.48 -0.12
CA GLN A 65 -2.37 -20.88 1.17
C GLN A 65 -1.37 -19.85 1.71
N PRO A 66 -1.30 -19.68 3.04
CA PRO A 66 -0.32 -18.78 3.66
C PRO A 66 1.09 -19.26 3.37
N LEU A 67 1.92 -18.34 2.88
CA LEU A 67 3.31 -18.64 2.55
C LEU A 67 4.19 -18.58 3.80
N PRO A 68 5.07 -19.57 4.04
CA PRO A 68 6.02 -19.50 5.14
C PRO A 68 7.00 -18.33 4.99
N GLN A 69 7.29 -17.62 6.08
CA GLN A 69 8.23 -16.49 6.08
C GLN A 69 9.63 -16.88 5.57
N ALA A 70 10.07 -18.12 5.86
CA ALA A 70 11.34 -18.65 5.36
C ALA A 70 11.37 -18.74 3.83
N ALA A 71 10.24 -19.03 3.18
CA ALA A 71 10.16 -19.07 1.72
C ALA A 71 10.30 -17.65 1.12
N VAL A 72 9.72 -16.64 1.78
CA VAL A 72 9.90 -15.23 1.40
C VAL A 72 11.37 -14.81 1.52
N ALA A 73 12.04 -15.20 2.61
CA ALA A 73 13.46 -14.94 2.83
C ALA A 73 14.33 -15.47 1.68
N LEU A 74 13.99 -16.63 1.12
CA LEU A 74 14.72 -17.27 0.02
C LEU A 74 14.47 -16.65 -1.36
N TRP A 75 13.50 -15.74 -1.51
CA TRP A 75 13.20 -15.10 -2.81
C TRP A 75 14.24 -14.06 -3.23
N VAL A 76 15.06 -13.59 -2.29
CA VAL A 76 16.07 -12.57 -2.53
C VAL A 76 17.44 -13.16 -2.18
N LYS A 77 18.44 -12.88 -3.02
CA LYS A 77 19.82 -13.29 -2.74
C LYS A 77 20.33 -12.61 -1.48
N LYS A 78 21.18 -13.30 -0.71
CA LYS A 78 21.74 -12.81 0.57
C LYS A 78 22.38 -11.42 0.47
N GLU A 79 22.96 -11.10 -0.69
CA GLU A 79 23.56 -9.79 -1.01
C GLU A 79 22.58 -8.61 -0.91
N PHE A 80 21.27 -8.85 -1.09
CA PHE A 80 20.22 -7.82 -1.03
C PHE A 80 19.29 -7.99 0.18
N SER A 81 19.74 -8.71 1.21
CA SER A 81 18.97 -8.96 2.44
C SER A 81 18.48 -7.69 3.13
N LYS A 82 19.27 -6.60 3.11
CA LYS A 82 18.86 -5.32 3.68
C LYS A 82 17.67 -4.69 2.95
N ALA A 83 17.68 -4.69 1.61
CA ALA A 83 16.57 -4.17 0.80
C ALA A 83 15.31 -5.02 0.96
N GLN A 84 15.49 -6.31 1.21
CA GLN A 84 14.42 -7.23 1.58
C GLN A 84 13.82 -6.87 2.93
N GLU A 85 14.63 -6.69 3.98
CA GLU A 85 14.13 -6.31 5.31
C GLU A 85 13.32 -5.00 5.27
N GLU A 86 13.87 -3.97 4.60
CA GLU A 86 13.21 -2.68 4.41
C GLU A 86 11.87 -2.83 3.68
N SER A 87 11.81 -3.66 2.64
CA SER A 87 10.57 -3.89 1.89
C SER A 87 9.56 -4.71 2.69
N THR A 88 10.00 -5.67 3.51
CA THR A 88 9.10 -6.52 4.31
C THR A 88 8.49 -5.76 5.47
N GLY A 89 9.21 -4.78 6.04
CA GLY A 89 8.70 -3.97 7.14
C GLY A 89 7.56 -3.02 6.74
N LEU A 90 7.30 -2.85 5.43
CA LEU A 90 6.20 -2.02 4.93
C LEU A 90 4.92 -2.80 4.62
N LEU A 91 4.98 -4.14 4.66
CA LEU A 91 3.85 -5.04 4.46
C LEU A 91 3.31 -5.52 5.82
#